data_AF-A0A0G0AGR9-F1
#
_entry.id   AF-A0A0G0AGR9-F1
#
_cell.length_a   1.000
_cell.length_b   1.000
_cell.length_c   1.000
_cell.angle_alpha   90.00
_cell.angle_beta   90.00
_cell.angle_gamma   90.00
#
_symmetry.space_group_name_H-M   'P 1'
#
loop_
_entity.id
_entity.type
_entity.pdbx_description
1 polymer ?
#
loop_
_entity_poly.entity_id
_entity_poly.type
_entity_poly.pdbx_seq_one_letter_code
_entity_poly.pdbx_strand_id
1 'polypeptide(L)'
;MAQTVINFNTDAKLKSEAKQVLDEMGLNFSIALNAYLRRLIIEKRIEFTVPEIPNARLRKAIKDAEQEYKDGKLKFYTDIKEMRKSLGV
;
A
#
# COMPACT_ATOMS: atom_id res chain seq x y z
N MET A 1 -31.92 -2.40 -15.42
CA MET A 1 -31.30 -2.95 -14.20
C MET A 1 -31.83 -2.17 -13.01
N ALA A 2 -32.16 -2.82 -11.89
CA ALA A 2 -32.62 -2.12 -10.70
C ALA A 2 -31.50 -1.21 -10.16
N GLN A 3 -31.79 0.07 -9.97
CA GLN A 3 -30.86 1.01 -9.36
C GLN A 3 -31.09 1.00 -7.84
N THR A 4 -30.01 0.84 -7.09
CA THR A 4 -30.04 0.87 -5.62
C THR A 4 -29.27 2.08 -5.12
N VAL A 5 -29.79 2.73 -4.08
CA VAL A 5 -29.14 3.86 -3.42
C VAL A 5 -28.28 3.34 -2.27
N ILE A 6 -27.02 3.77 -2.22
CA ILE A 6 -26.10 3.47 -1.11
C ILE A 6 -25.84 4.77 -0.36
N ASN A 7 -26.22 4.81 0.93
CA ASN A 7 -25.88 5.90 1.83
C ASN A 7 -24.63 5.54 2.64
N PHE A 8 -23.64 6.42 2.65
CA PHE A 8 -22.44 6.26 3.46
C PHE A 8 -22.15 7.54 4.26
N ASN A 9 -21.77 7.37 5.51
CA ASN A 9 -21.35 8.47 6.37
C ASN A 9 -19.84 8.66 6.24
N THR A 10 -19.40 9.91 6.15
CA THR A 10 -17.98 10.27 6.05
C THR A 10 -17.76 11.66 6.63
N ASP A 11 -16.51 12.01 6.87
CA ASP A 11 -16.13 13.34 7.31
C ASP A 11 -16.34 14.39 6.20
N ALA A 12 -16.79 15.59 6.58
CA ALA A 12 -17.12 16.65 5.64
C ALA A 12 -15.88 17.16 4.88
N LYS A 13 -14.73 17.25 5.56
CA LYS A 13 -13.47 17.67 4.95
C LYS A 13 -12.98 16.60 3.98
N LEU A 14 -13.00 15.32 4.40
CA LEU A 14 -12.63 14.20 3.54
C LEU A 14 -13.47 14.14 2.26
N LYS A 15 -14.79 14.36 2.38
CA LYS A 15 -15.68 14.44 1.21
C LYS A 15 -15.32 15.57 0.26
N SER A 16 -14.99 16.74 0.79
CA SER A 16 -14.63 17.92 -0.01
C SER A 16 -13.32 17.70 -0.77
N GLU A 17 -12.30 17.17 -0.09
CA GLU A 17 -10.99 16.88 -0.69
C GLU A 17 -11.12 15.81 -1.79
N ALA A 18 -11.83 14.71 -1.51
CA ALA A 18 -12.07 13.67 -2.50
C ALA A 18 -12.86 14.19 -3.71
N LYS A 19 -13.83 15.11 -3.50
CA LYS A 19 -14.57 15.72 -4.60
C LYS A 19 -13.65 16.51 -5.52
N GLN A 20 -12.77 17.34 -4.96
CA GLN A 20 -11.83 18.14 -5.74
C GLN A 20 -10.94 17.25 -6.62
N VAL A 21 -10.37 16.18 -6.04
CA VAL A 21 -9.53 15.22 -6.78
C VAL A 21 -10.32 14.57 -7.92
N LEU A 22 -11.56 14.14 -7.67
CA LEU A 22 -12.39 13.53 -8.70
C LEU A 22 -12.77 14.54 -9.80
N ASP A 23 -13.10 15.78 -9.44
CA ASP A 23 -13.43 16.85 -10.40
C ASP A 23 -12.23 17.19 -11.29
N GLU A 24 -11.00 17.22 -10.74
CA GLU A 24 -9.75 17.38 -11.51
C GLU A 24 -9.52 16.23 -12.52
N MET A 25 -10.02 15.03 -12.19
CA MET A 25 -9.99 13.86 -13.08
C MET A 25 -11.19 13.80 -14.03
N GLY A 26 -12.14 14.73 -13.95
CA GLY A 26 -13.40 14.70 -14.71
C GLY A 26 -14.36 13.57 -14.30
N LEU A 27 -14.26 13.11 -13.05
CA LEU A 27 -15.02 12.00 -12.49
C LEU A 27 -15.99 12.48 -11.40
N ASN A 28 -17.05 11.70 -11.16
CA ASN A 28 -17.93 11.90 -10.00
C ASN A 28 -17.84 10.70 -9.04
N PHE A 29 -18.36 10.88 -7.82
CA PHE A 29 -18.36 9.81 -6.80
C PHE A 29 -19.04 8.53 -7.27
N SER A 30 -20.11 8.61 -8.05
CA SER A 30 -20.80 7.43 -8.55
C SER A 30 -19.92 6.61 -9.48
N ILE A 31 -19.15 7.26 -10.36
CA ILE A 31 -18.19 6.57 -11.24
C ILE A 31 -17.09 5.93 -10.40
N ALA A 32 -16.47 6.69 -9.50
CA ALA A 32 -15.37 6.22 -8.67
C ALA A 32 -15.77 5.03 -7.76
N LEU A 33 -16.89 5.15 -7.05
CA LEU A 33 -17.40 4.09 -6.16
C LEU A 33 -17.77 2.83 -6.95
N ASN A 34 -18.44 2.97 -8.09
CA ASN A 34 -18.79 1.80 -8.90
C ASN A 34 -17.56 1.10 -9.48
N ALA A 35 -16.54 1.86 -9.90
CA ALA A 35 -15.27 1.30 -10.37
C ALA A 35 -14.57 0.53 -9.23
N TYR A 36 -14.53 1.11 -8.03
CA TYR A 36 -13.94 0.46 -6.86
C TYR A 36 -14.68 -0.84 -6.49
N LEU A 37 -16.02 -0.84 -6.46
CA LEU A 37 -16.81 -2.04 -6.17
C LEU A 37 -16.55 -3.16 -7.18
N ARG A 38 -16.46 -2.83 -8.48
CA ARG A 38 -16.10 -3.82 -9.52
C ARG A 38 -14.71 -4.40 -9.27
N ARG A 39 -13.74 -3.55 -8.92
CA ARG A 39 -12.38 -3.98 -8.60
C ARG A 39 -12.34 -4.89 -7.37
N LEU A 40 -13.09 -4.55 -6.32
CA LEU A 40 -13.24 -5.36 -5.12
C LEU A 40 -13.79 -6.76 -5.42
N ILE A 41 -14.76 -6.88 -6.34
CA ILE A 41 -15.33 -8.18 -6.75
C ILE A 41 -14.28 -9.03 -7.48
N ILE A 42 -13.48 -8.44 -8.36
CA ILE A 42 -12.46 -9.14 -9.14
C ILE A 42 -11.29 -9.57 -8.26
N GLU A 43 -10.75 -8.65 -7.46
CA GLU A 43 -9.54 -8.88 -6.68
C GLU A 43 -9.80 -9.61 -5.36
N LYS A 44 -11.03 -9.56 -4.84
CA LYS A 44 -11.42 -10.12 -3.53
C LYS A 44 -10.49 -9.66 -2.39
N ARG A 45 -9.98 -8.44 -2.50
CA ARG A 45 -9.03 -7.81 -1.58
C ARG A 45 -9.43 -6.35 -1.35
N ILE A 46 -9.18 -5.86 -0.15
CA ILE A 46 -9.26 -4.44 0.19
C ILE A 46 -7.83 -3.94 0.42
N GLU A 47 -7.46 -2.86 -0.26
CA GLU A 47 -6.16 -2.21 -0.07
C GLU A 47 -6.28 -1.13 1.00
N PHE A 48 -5.45 -1.21 2.04
CA PHE A 48 -5.26 -0.13 2.99
C PHE A 48 -3.83 0.35 2.86
N THR A 49 -3.63 1.49 2.21
CA THR A 49 -2.31 2.10 2.11
C THR A 49 -2.16 3.13 3.22
N VAL A 50 -1.20 2.89 4.11
CA VAL A 50 -0.65 3.92 5.00
C VAL A 50 0.58 4.46 4.28
N PRO A 51 0.88 5.78 4.32
CA PRO A 51 2.14 6.29 3.80
C PRO A 51 3.30 5.44 4.33
N GLU A 52 4.16 4.98 3.43
CA GLU A 52 5.28 4.08 3.72
C GLU A 52 6.41 4.81 4.48
N ILE A 53 6.08 5.40 5.63
CA ILE A 53 7.05 5.98 6.53
C ILE A 53 7.66 4.81 7.30
N PRO A 54 8.93 4.44 7.06
CA PRO A 54 9.51 3.26 7.70
C PRO A 54 9.50 3.48 9.20
N ASN A 55 9.02 2.51 9.99
CA ASN A 55 9.04 2.65 11.45
C ASN A 55 10.49 2.72 11.97
N ALA A 56 10.67 3.09 13.25
CA ALA A 56 12.01 3.28 13.82
C ALA A 56 12.91 2.03 13.66
N ARG A 57 12.34 0.83 13.80
CA ARG A 57 13.04 -0.44 13.60
C ARG A 57 13.50 -0.61 12.15
N LEU A 58 12.62 -0.35 11.19
CA LEU A 58 12.93 -0.47 9.76
C LEU A 58 13.96 0.57 9.32
N ARG A 59 13.86 1.82 9.80
CA ARG A 59 14.88 2.85 9.56
C ARG A 59 16.25 2.45 10.08
N LYS A 60 16.31 1.85 11.28
CA LYS A 60 17.56 1.35 11.84
C LYS A 60 18.13 0.21 10.99
N ALA A 61 17.30 -0.77 10.63
CA ALA A 61 17.74 -1.90 9.80
C ALA A 61 18.31 -1.46 8.44
N ILE A 62 17.70 -0.45 7.80
CA ILE A 62 18.22 0.13 6.55
C ILE A 62 19.60 0.76 6.78
N LYS A 63 19.76 1.57 7.85
CA LYS A 63 21.05 2.20 8.18
C LYS A 63 22.14 1.18 8.49
N ASP A 64 21.82 0.16 9.28
CA ASP A 64 22.76 -0.89 9.66
C ASP A 64 23.22 -1.67 8.41
N ALA A 65 22.29 -2.01 7.50
CA ALA A 65 22.61 -2.66 6.23
C ALA A 65 23.48 -1.79 5.30
N GLU A 66 23.20 -0.48 5.21
CA GLU A 66 24.04 0.45 4.44
C GLU A 66 25.47 0.55 5.00
N GLN A 67 25.63 0.50 6.33
CA GLN A 67 26.94 0.48 6.97
C GLN A 67 27.67 -0.83 6.70
N GLU A 68 27.01 -1.97 6.85
CA GLU A 68 27.59 -3.28 6.54
C GLU A 68 28.04 -3.39 5.08
N TYR A 69 27.29 -2.80 4.15
CA TYR A 69 27.68 -2.72 2.74
C TYR A 69 28.95 -1.89 2.54
N LYS A 70 29.01 -0.68 3.12
CA LYS A 70 30.19 0.21 3.03
C LYS A 70 31.43 -0.40 3.67
N ASP A 71 31.25 -1.12 4.78
CA ASP A 71 32.32 -1.79 5.51
C ASP A 71 32.75 -3.12 4.86
N GLY A 72 32.08 -3.57 3.79
CA GLY A 72 32.34 -4.86 3.15
C GLY A 72 31.99 -6.08 4.03
N LYS A 73 31.19 -5.88 5.07
CA LYS A 73 30.76 -6.92 6.04
C LYS A 73 29.44 -7.57 5.65
N LEU A 74 28.82 -7.13 4.56
CA LEU A 74 27.56 -7.68 4.08
C LEU A 74 27.71 -9.17 3.78
N LYS A 75 26.82 -10.00 4.33
CA LYS A 75 26.80 -11.43 4.05
C LYS A 75 26.19 -11.68 2.69
N PHE A 76 26.95 -12.31 1.81
CA PHE A 76 26.46 -12.83 0.53
C PHE A 76 26.48 -14.35 0.57
N TYR A 77 25.50 -14.96 -0.09
CA TYR A 77 25.42 -16.41 -0.25
C TYR A 77 25.40 -16.72 -1.73
N THR A 78 26.21 -17.69 -2.15
CA THR A 78 26.26 -18.17 -3.54
C THR A 78 25.31 -19.34 -3.79
N ASP A 79 24.79 -19.96 -2.72
CA ASP A 79 23.88 -21.11 -2.80
C ASP A 79 22.62 -20.88 -1.95
N ILE A 80 21.47 -21.32 -2.49
CA ILE A 80 20.17 -21.13 -1.85
C ILE A 80 20.02 -21.93 -0.54
N LYS A 81 20.69 -23.08 -0.40
CA LYS A 81 20.66 -23.88 0.83
C LYS A 81 21.40 -23.17 1.96
N GLU A 82 22.52 -22.53 1.65
CA GLU A 82 23.28 -21.73 2.62
C GLU A 82 22.48 -20.50 3.08
N MET A 83 21.84 -19.80 2.14
CA MET A 83 20.96 -18.67 2.44
C MET A 83 19.83 -19.10 3.38
N ARG A 84 19.11 -20.19 3.04
CA ARG A 84 18.00 -20.73 3.84
C ARG A 84 18.44 -21.10 5.27
N LYS A 85 19.57 -21.82 5.39
CA LYS A 85 20.17 -22.15 6.69
C LYS A 85 20.45 -20.90 7.54
N SER A 86 20.92 -19.81 6.93
CA SER A 86 21.19 -18.55 7.64
C SER A 86 19.92 -17.83 8.14
N LEU A 87 18.80 -18.02 7.44
CA LEU A 87 17.49 -17.45 7.76
C LEU A 87 16.69 -18.33 8.73
N GLY A 88 17.16 -19.55 9.02
CA GLY A 88 16.46 -20.50 9.88
C GLY A 88 15.18 -21.07 9.27
N VAL A 89 15.09 -21.08 7.93
CA VAL A 89 13.95 -21.59 7.14
C VAL A 89 14.39 -22.65 6.12
#